data_AF-A0A4R8JP29-F1
#
_entry.id   AF-A0A4R8JP29-F1
#
_cell.length_a   1.000
_cell.length_b   1.000
_cell.length_c   1.000
_cell.angle_alpha   90.00
_cell.angle_beta   90.00
_cell.angle_gamma   90.00
#
_symmetry.space_group_name_H-M   'P 1'
#
loop_
_entity.id
_entity.type
_entity.pdbx_description
1 polymer ?
#
loop_
_entity_poly.entity_id
_entity_poly.type
_entity_poly.pdbx_seq_one_letter_code
_entity_poly.pdbx_strand_id
1 'polypeptide(L)'
;MVTGSKKINFPTPGATKEKEQVVTIDAERMLIHFNQDHPDLAKPAQRITPKIVDHTSQKAKEAGWAGAAVAKDAITGHTSGMLLLRARKTTISVDAVDEHVVSAKPLSGPSE
;
A
#
# COMPACT_ATOMS: atom_id res chain seq x y z
N MET A 1 -4.54 30.57 -11.00
CA MET A 1 -3.11 30.22 -11.12
C MET A 1 -2.54 30.13 -9.72
N VAL A 2 -2.22 28.94 -9.20
CA VAL A 2 -1.56 28.82 -7.89
C VAL A 2 -0.07 29.02 -8.11
N THR A 3 0.35 30.28 -8.08
CA THR A 3 1.73 30.74 -8.24
C THR A 3 2.60 30.14 -7.13
N GLY A 4 3.60 29.34 -7.48
CA GLY A 4 4.74 29.04 -6.58
C GLY A 4 4.59 27.91 -5.55
N SER A 5 3.61 27.00 -5.66
CA SER A 5 3.54 25.83 -4.76
C SER A 5 4.62 24.80 -5.14
N LYS A 6 5.72 24.75 -4.37
CA LYS A 6 6.79 23.75 -4.49
C LYS A 6 6.17 22.34 -4.65
N LYS A 7 6.38 21.69 -5.80
CA LYS A 7 5.85 20.33 -6.05
C LYS A 7 6.38 19.41 -4.95
N ILE A 8 5.47 18.84 -4.17
CA ILE A 8 5.85 17.99 -3.04
C ILE A 8 5.98 16.58 -3.58
N ASN A 9 7.12 15.95 -3.37
CA ASN A 9 7.32 14.57 -3.77
C ASN A 9 6.53 13.63 -2.84
N PHE A 10 5.92 12.63 -3.45
CA PHE A 10 5.30 11.54 -2.72
C PHE A 10 6.41 10.69 -2.08
N PRO A 11 6.28 10.27 -0.82
CA PRO A 11 7.30 9.43 -0.17
C PRO A 11 7.48 8.12 -0.95
N THR A 12 8.72 7.71 -1.18
CA THR A 12 9.06 6.42 -1.78
C THR A 12 9.69 5.51 -0.74
N PRO A 13 9.56 4.18 -0.87
CA PRO A 13 10.20 3.25 0.04
C PRO A 13 11.71 3.48 0.12
N GLY A 14 12.40 3.78 -0.98
CA GLY A 14 13.85 4.04 -0.97
C GLY A 14 14.29 5.30 -0.21
N ALA A 15 13.40 6.28 -0.04
CA ALA A 15 13.70 7.53 0.66
C ALA A 15 13.46 7.47 2.18
N THR A 16 12.98 6.34 2.70
CA THR A 16 12.59 6.16 4.11
C THR A 16 13.57 5.20 4.80
N LYS A 17 13.85 5.37 6.10
CA LYS A 17 14.83 4.52 6.80
C LYS A 17 14.44 3.05 6.66
N GLU A 18 15.39 2.17 6.36
CA GLU A 18 15.09 0.74 6.09
C GLU A 18 14.32 0.04 7.23
N LYS A 19 14.53 0.49 8.46
CA LYS A 19 13.84 -0.02 9.66
C LYS A 19 12.38 0.44 9.80
N GLU A 20 11.95 1.48 9.09
CA GLU A 20 10.56 1.93 9.07
C GLU A 20 9.74 1.00 8.17
N GLN A 21 8.97 0.12 8.79
CA GLN A 21 8.07 -0.81 8.08
C GLN A 21 6.79 -0.12 7.61
N VAL A 22 6.45 0.99 8.26
CA VAL A 22 5.25 1.79 7.99
C VAL A 22 5.65 3.26 7.97
N VAL A 23 5.15 3.99 6.98
CA VAL A 23 5.29 5.44 6.90
C VAL A 23 3.92 6.09 6.86
N THR A 24 3.67 7.05 7.73
CA THR A 24 2.40 7.78 7.75
C THR A 24 2.46 8.95 6.78
N ILE A 25 1.40 9.13 5.99
CA ILE A 25 1.12 10.33 5.24
C ILE A 25 -0.14 10.99 5.82
N ASP A 26 0.02 12.18 6.40
CA ASP A 26 -1.08 12.93 7.00
C ASP A 26 -2.10 13.39 5.94
N ALA A 27 -3.33 13.63 6.38
CA ALA A 27 -4.42 14.07 5.52
C ALA A 27 -4.09 15.34 4.72
N GLU A 28 -3.41 16.32 5.32
CA GLU A 28 -2.99 17.54 4.60
C GLU A 28 -2.12 17.20 3.40
N ARG A 29 -1.19 16.25 3.55
CA ARG A 29 -0.29 15.83 2.48
C ARG A 29 -1.03 15.04 1.40
N MET A 30 -2.04 14.25 1.77
CA MET A 30 -2.94 13.61 0.81
C MET A 30 -3.69 14.65 -0.05
N LEU A 31 -4.22 15.72 0.58
CA LEU A 31 -4.91 16.80 -0.12
C LEU A 31 -3.96 17.56 -1.07
N ILE A 32 -2.73 17.85 -0.62
CA ILE A 32 -1.74 18.54 -1.45
C ILE A 32 -1.43 17.73 -2.70
N HIS A 33 -1.18 16.42 -2.57
CA HIS A 33 -0.91 15.58 -3.74
C HIS A 33 -2.09 15.50 -4.69
N PHE A 34 -3.31 15.32 -4.18
CA PHE A 34 -4.51 15.32 -5.02
C PHE A 34 -4.69 16.63 -5.77
N ASN A 35 -4.50 17.78 -5.12
CA ASN A 35 -4.62 19.09 -5.75
C ASN A 35 -3.48 19.37 -6.75
N GLN A 36 -2.28 18.79 -6.54
CA GLN A 36 -1.16 18.89 -7.48
C GLN A 36 -1.40 18.12 -8.78
N ASP A 37 -2.05 16.97 -8.70
CA ASP A 37 -2.39 16.13 -9.86
C ASP A 37 -3.71 16.57 -10.53
N HIS A 38 -4.46 17.49 -9.91
CA HIS A 38 -5.70 18.06 -10.43
C HIS A 38 -5.73 19.60 -10.37
N PRO A 39 -4.86 20.29 -11.12
CA PRO A 39 -4.78 21.75 -11.11
C PRO A 39 -6.01 22.45 -11.70
N ASP A 40 -6.83 21.73 -12.48
CA ASP A 40 -8.02 22.26 -13.16
C ASP A 40 -9.28 22.29 -12.27
N LEU A 41 -9.18 21.86 -11.01
CA LEU A 41 -10.30 21.95 -10.07
C LEU A 41 -10.64 23.43 -9.82
N ALA A 42 -11.94 23.76 -9.95
CA ALA A 42 -12.44 25.11 -9.68
C ALA A 42 -12.09 25.61 -8.27
N LYS A 43 -11.97 24.69 -7.30
CA LYS A 43 -11.45 24.93 -5.95
C LYS A 43 -10.60 23.75 -5.51
N PRO A 44 -9.48 23.98 -4.79
CA PRO A 44 -8.70 22.90 -4.21
C PRO A 44 -9.55 22.07 -3.24
N ALA A 45 -9.36 20.75 -3.25
CA ALA A 45 -9.97 19.86 -2.29
C ALA A 45 -9.50 20.20 -0.86
N GLN A 46 -10.45 20.32 0.07
CA GLN A 46 -10.20 20.66 1.47
C GLN A 46 -10.58 19.53 2.44
N ARG A 47 -11.22 18.46 1.94
CA ARG A 47 -11.68 17.34 2.75
C ARG A 47 -11.26 16.02 2.14
N ILE A 48 -10.82 15.09 2.98
CA ILE A 48 -10.52 13.72 2.57
C ILE A 48 -11.81 13.02 2.20
N THR A 49 -11.98 12.74 0.91
CA THR A 49 -13.08 11.94 0.37
C THR A 49 -12.55 10.56 -0.03
N PRO A 50 -13.43 9.55 -0.24
CA PRO A 50 -13.01 8.25 -0.77
C PRO A 50 -12.16 8.37 -2.04
N LYS A 51 -12.52 9.29 -2.95
CA LYS A 51 -11.73 9.57 -4.16
C LYS A 51 -10.28 9.97 -3.89
N ILE A 52 -10.04 10.77 -2.84
CA ILE A 52 -8.69 11.21 -2.46
C ILE A 52 -7.92 10.06 -1.80
N VAL A 53 -8.61 9.21 -1.05
CA VAL A 53 -8.06 7.97 -0.48
C VAL A 53 -7.63 7.02 -1.61
N ASP A 54 -8.50 6.77 -2.59
CA ASP A 54 -8.20 5.91 -3.73
C ASP A 54 -7.03 6.45 -4.54
N HIS A 55 -7.03 7.76 -4.82
CA HIS A 55 -5.92 8.44 -5.49
C HIS A 55 -4.60 8.27 -4.73
N THR A 56 -4.61 8.50 -3.42
CA THR A 56 -3.39 8.35 -2.59
C THR A 56 -2.92 6.89 -2.57
N SER A 57 -3.85 5.94 -2.52
CA SER A 57 -3.55 4.50 -2.55
C SER A 57 -2.94 4.07 -3.89
N GLN A 58 -3.44 4.62 -5.00
CA GLN A 58 -2.85 4.39 -6.32
C GLN A 58 -1.43 4.96 -6.40
N LYS A 59 -1.24 6.20 -5.94
CA LYS A 59 0.07 6.86 -5.90
C LYS A 59 1.08 6.09 -5.05
N ALA A 60 0.61 5.47 -3.96
CA ALA A 60 1.44 4.59 -3.13
C ALA A 60 1.91 3.34 -3.90
N LYS A 61 1.02 2.69 -4.66
CA LYS A 61 1.37 1.55 -5.52
C LYS A 61 2.38 1.95 -6.59
N GLU A 62 2.15 3.07 -7.26
CA GLU A 62 3.06 3.62 -8.29
C GLU A 62 4.44 3.97 -7.71
N ALA A 63 4.49 4.45 -6.47
CA ALA A 63 5.74 4.73 -5.75
C ALA A 63 6.45 3.46 -5.22
N GLY A 64 5.89 2.27 -5.42
CA GLY A 64 6.48 0.99 -5.03
C GLY A 64 6.18 0.54 -3.59
N TRP A 65 5.17 1.13 -2.93
CA TRP A 65 4.71 0.63 -1.63
C TRP A 65 3.95 -0.70 -1.81
N ALA A 66 4.12 -1.61 -0.86
CA ALA A 66 3.44 -2.92 -0.89
C ALA A 66 1.93 -2.79 -0.62
N GLY A 67 1.53 -1.73 0.06
CA GLY A 67 0.13 -1.43 0.33
C GLY A 67 -0.03 -0.08 1.00
N ALA A 68 -1.28 0.36 1.09
CA ALA A 68 -1.64 1.55 1.83
C ALA A 68 -2.93 1.28 2.63
N ALA A 69 -3.01 1.79 3.85
CA ALA A 69 -4.15 1.60 4.74
C ALA A 69 -4.58 2.94 5.34
N VAL A 70 -5.88 3.22 5.38
CA VAL A 70 -6.39 4.47 5.96
C VAL A 70 -6.32 4.39 7.49
N ALA A 71 -5.62 5.32 8.13
CA ALA A 71 -5.69 5.51 9.56
C ALA A 71 -6.94 6.36 9.88
N LYS A 72 -8.03 5.69 10.25
CA LYS A 72 -9.25 6.35 10.71
C LYS A 72 -9.13 6.60 12.21
N ASP A 73 -9.20 7.86 12.61
CA ASP A 73 -9.35 8.21 14.02
C ASP A 73 -10.85 8.25 14.36
N ALA A 74 -11.24 7.49 15.38
CA ALA A 74 -12.64 7.33 15.78
C ALA A 74 -13.21 8.58 16.49
N ILE A 75 -12.36 9.52 16.91
CA ILE A 75 -12.75 10.62 17.81
C ILE A 75 -13.15 11.89 17.04
N THR A 76 -12.71 12.10 15.80
CA THR A 76 -12.84 13.42 15.15
C THR A 76 -13.52 13.44 13.78
N GLY A 77 -13.93 12.29 13.21
CA GLY A 77 -14.54 12.26 11.87
C GLY A 77 -13.63 12.77 10.74
N HIS A 78 -12.36 13.05 11.05
CA HIS A 78 -11.30 13.40 10.12
C HIS A 78 -10.39 12.18 9.96
N THR A 79 -10.04 11.84 8.73
CA THR A 79 -8.99 10.86 8.47
C THR A 79 -7.68 11.45 8.98
N SER A 80 -6.98 10.79 9.92
CA SER A 80 -5.67 11.27 10.41
C SER A 80 -4.59 11.13 9.34
N GLY A 81 -4.76 10.18 8.43
CA GLY A 81 -3.89 10.00 7.29
C GLY A 81 -3.99 8.61 6.68
N MET A 82 -2.93 8.23 5.97
CA MET A 82 -2.76 6.91 5.39
C MET A 82 -1.41 6.34 5.79
N LEU A 83 -1.38 5.04 6.09
CA LEU A 83 -0.20 4.27 6.39
C LEU A 83 0.29 3.62 5.11
N LEU A 84 1.54 3.85 4.75
CA LEU A 84 2.21 3.26 3.61
C LEU A 84 3.04 2.08 4.10
N LEU A 85 2.75 0.89 3.57
CA LEU A 85 3.32 -0.37 4.01
C LEU A 85 4.50 -0.74 3.11
N ARG A 86 5.66 -0.95 3.71
CA ARG A 86 6.83 -1.43 2.98
C ARG A 86 6.72 -2.95 2.76
N ALA A 87 7.16 -3.42 1.60
CA ALA A 87 7.32 -4.86 1.36
C ALA A 87 8.35 -5.42 2.37
N ARG A 88 7.96 -6.44 3.15
CA ARG A 88 8.94 -7.25 3.87
C ARG A 88 9.66 -8.11 2.83
N LYS A 89 10.98 -8.00 2.74
CA LYS A 89 11.81 -9.01 2.07
C LYS A 89 11.72 -10.28 2.89
N THR A 90 10.81 -11.17 2.50
CA THR A 90 10.71 -12.51 3.07
C THR A 90 11.39 -13.42 2.07
N THR A 91 12.65 -13.78 2.35
CA THR A 91 13.33 -14.81 1.58
C THR A 91 12.66 -16.13 1.93
N ILE A 92 11.77 -16.61 1.05
CA ILE A 92 11.22 -17.96 1.17
C ILE A 92 12.33 -18.90 0.71
N SER A 93 13.07 -19.47 1.66
CA SER A 93 13.87 -20.67 1.36
C SER A 93 12.90 -21.83 1.24
N VAL A 94 12.62 -22.26 0.02
CA VAL A 94 11.98 -23.54 -0.25
C VAL A 94 12.98 -24.62 0.15
N ASP A 95 12.76 -25.22 1.33
CA ASP A 95 13.41 -26.47 1.68
C ASP A 95 12.88 -27.52 0.70
N ALA A 96 13.76 -28.08 -0.14
CA ALA A 96 13.38 -29.09 -1.12
C ALA A 96 12.93 -30.33 -0.35
N VAL A 97 11.61 -30.50 -0.19
CA VAL A 97 11.05 -31.76 0.29
C VAL A 97 11.32 -32.82 -0.79
N ASP A 98 12.19 -33.77 -0.46
CA ASP A 98 12.46 -34.96 -1.26
C ASP A 98 11.11 -35.63 -1.57
N GLU A 99 10.73 -35.63 -2.86
CA GLU A 99 9.54 -36.33 -3.36
C GLU A 99 9.79 -37.84 -3.24
N HIS A 100 9.64 -38.37 -2.04
CA HIS A 100 9.55 -39.81 -1.85
C HIS A 100 8.16 -40.25 -2.29
N VAL A 101 8.00 -40.41 -3.61
CA VAL A 101 6.81 -41.01 -4.24
C VAL A 101 6.66 -42.43 -3.70
N VAL A 102 5.80 -42.59 -2.70
CA VAL A 102 5.39 -43.91 -2.22
C VAL A 102 4.53 -44.53 -3.32
N SER A 103 5.13 -45.45 -4.07
CA SER A 103 4.46 -46.24 -5.10
C SER A 103 3.25 -46.96 -4.48
N ALA A 104 2.05 -46.65 -4.96
CA ALA A 104 0.82 -47.27 -4.49
C ALA A 104 0.85 -48.77 -4.78
N LYS A 105 0.78 -49.58 -3.73
CA LYS A 105 0.69 -51.05 -3.81
C LYS A 105 -0.69 -51.44 -4.33
N PRO A 106 -0.83 -52.28 -5.37
CA PRO A 106 -2.14 -52.68 -5.87
C PRO A 106 -2.85 -53.57 -4.84
N LEU A 107 -4.08 -53.20 -4.47
CA LEU A 107 -4.98 -54.04 -3.68
C LEU A 107 -5.38 -55.26 -4.52
N SER A 108 -4.89 -56.44 -4.16
CA SER A 108 -5.48 -57.70 -4.61
C SER A 108 -6.80 -57.91 -3.87
N GLY A 109 -7.91 -57.95 -4.63
CA GLY A 109 -9.23 -58.27 -4.09
C GLY A 109 -9.33 -59.74 -3.66
N PRO A 110 -10.17 -60.07 -2.66
CA PRO A 110 -10.39 -61.44 -2.26
C PRO A 110 -11.24 -62.19 -3.30
N SER A 111 -10.83 -63.42 -3.58
CA SER A 111 -11.61 -64.43 -4.28
C SER A 111 -12.83 -64.84 -3.46
N GLU A 112 -14.00 -64.88 -4.08
CA GLU A 112 -15.08 -65.82 -3.75
C GLU A 112 -15.92 -66.11 -4.99
#